data_AF-X0ULG4-F1
#
_entry.id   AF-X0ULG4-F1
#
_cell.length_a   1.000
_cell.length_b   1.000
_cell.length_c   1.000
_cell.angle_alpha   90.00
_cell.angle_beta   90.00
_cell.angle_gamma   90.00
#
_symmetry.space_group_name_H-M   'P 1'
#
loop_
_entity.id
_entity.type
_entity.pdbx_description
1 polymer ?
#
loop_
_entity_poly.entity_id
_entity_poly.type
_entity_poly.pdbx_seq_one_letter_code
_entity_poly.pdbx_strand_id
1 'polypeptide(L)' 'MRRGGLGDAPRTLLEEFAKIKSGDVVLPAQMADGSRRTIHLRCVTTPDEAQKVLLNRLGLTLPQRLRRIDEVTQM' A
#
# COMPACT_ATOMS: atom_id res chain seq x y z
N MET A 1 -10.35 10.71 16.46
CA MET A 1 -11.08 10.75 15.18
C MET A 1 -11.88 12.04 14.96
N ARG A 2 -12.45 12.65 16.01
CA ARG A 2 -13.20 13.91 15.94
C ARG A 2 -12.48 15.06 15.20
N ARG A 3 -11.16 15.22 15.36
CA ARG A 3 -10.37 16.26 14.63
C ARG A 3 -10.41 16.11 13.11
N GLY A 4 -10.53 14.88 12.60
CA GLY A 4 -10.70 14.60 11.17
C GLY A 4 -12.17 14.59 10.72
N GLY A 5 -13.12 14.99 11.57
CA GLY A 5 -14.55 14.96 11.24
C GLY A 5 -15.15 13.55 11.09
N LEU A 6 -14.50 12.52 11.63
CA LEU A 6 -14.92 11.11 11.49
C LEU A 6 -15.73 10.56 12.67
N GLY A 7 -16.15 11.43 13.61
CA GLY A 7 -16.89 11.02 14.80
C GLY A 7 -16.05 10.16 15.75
N ASP A 8 -16.67 9.13 16.33
CA ASP A 8 -16.12 8.26 17.37
C ASP A 8 -16.28 6.75 17.09
N ALA A 9 -16.16 6.36 15.81
CA ALA A 9 -16.27 4.97 15.36
C ALA A 9 -14.92 4.39 14.91
N PRO A 10 -13.96 4.12 15.82
CA PRO A 10 -12.63 3.60 15.46
C PRO A 10 -12.68 2.21 14.85
N ARG A 11 -13.63 1.37 15.28
CA ARG A 11 -13.77 0.01 14.78
C ARG A 11 -14.05 -0.01 13.27
N THR A 12 -15.03 0.77 12.82
CA THR A 12 -15.39 0.85 11.39
C THR A 12 -14.22 1.37 10.56
N LEU A 13 -13.47 2.35 11.07
CA LEU A 13 -12.29 2.85 10.35
C LEU A 13 -11.22 1.78 10.17
N LEU A 14 -10.96 0.99 11.23
CA LEU A 14 -10.01 -0.13 11.16
C LEU A 14 -10.50 -1.22 10.21
N GLU A 15 -11.81 -1.50 10.17
CA GLU A 15 -12.40 -2.46 9.23
C GLU A 15 -12.23 -2.00 7.78
N GLU A 16 -12.43 -0.70 7.47
CA GLU A 16 -12.16 -0.16 6.14
C GLU A 16 -10.67 -0.19 5.78
N PHE A 17 -9.80 0.18 6.72
CA PHE A 17 -8.35 0.15 6.47
C PHE A 17 -7.83 -1.28 6.29
N ALA A 18 -8.43 -2.25 6.97
CA ALA A 18 -8.09 -3.65 6.81
C ALA A 18 -8.38 -4.17 5.39
N LYS A 19 -9.28 -3.53 4.62
CA LYS A 19 -9.53 -3.91 3.22
C LYS A 19 -8.40 -3.49 2.29
N ILE A 20 -7.60 -2.50 2.67
CA ILE A 20 -6.42 -2.08 1.92
C ILE A 20 -5.31 -3.09 2.18
N LYS A 21 -4.86 -3.78 1.12
CA LYS A 21 -3.86 -4.86 1.22
C LYS A 21 -2.53 -4.42 0.61
N SER A 22 -1.47 -5.07 1.06
CA SER A 22 -0.19 -5.06 0.36
C SER A 22 0.12 -6.46 -0.14
N GLY A 23 0.68 -6.57 -1.33
CA GLY A 23 0.98 -7.84 -1.98
C GLY A 23 2.24 -7.76 -2.83
N ASP A 24 2.88 -8.90 -3.02
CA ASP A 24 4.10 -9.01 -3.83
C ASP A 24 3.74 -9.35 -5.28
N VAL A 25 4.28 -8.58 -6.21
CA VAL A 25 4.14 -8.74 -7.66
C VAL A 25 5.50 -9.18 -8.21
N VAL A 26 5.51 -10.30 -8.93
CA VAL A 26 6.70 -10.90 -9.52
C VAL A 26 6.61 -10.76 -11.03
N LEU A 27 7.48 -9.96 -11.62
CA LEU A 27 7.46 -9.64 -13.05
C LEU A 27 8.73 -10.18 -13.72
N PRO A 28 8.63 -11.08 -14.72
CA PRO A 28 9.76 -11.41 -15.56
C PRO A 28 10.04 -10.22 -16.49
N ALA A 29 11.27 -9.72 -16.48
CA ALA A 29 11.72 -8.62 -17.31
C ALA A 29 12.89 -9.06 -18.21
N GLN A 30 12.84 -8.66 -19.48
CA GLN A 30 14.00 -8.68 -20.36
C GLN A 30 14.73 -7.35 -20.25
N MET A 31 16.03 -7.42 -20.01
CA MET A 31 16.91 -6.26 -19.97
C MET A 31 17.38 -5.91 -21.39
N ALA A 32 17.86 -4.68 -21.57
CA ALA A 32 18.34 -4.20 -22.88
C ALA A 32 19.53 -5.00 -23.44
N ASP A 33 20.29 -5.67 -22.56
CA ASP A 33 21.40 -6.56 -22.92
C ASP A 33 20.95 -7.99 -23.32
N GLY A 34 19.63 -8.26 -23.36
CA GLY A 34 19.07 -9.56 -23.67
C GLY A 34 18.99 -10.53 -22.48
N SER A 35 19.49 -10.15 -21.29
CA SER A 35 19.38 -10.98 -20.09
C SER A 35 17.95 -10.98 -19.53
N ARG A 36 17.56 -12.09 -18.88
CA ARG A 36 16.28 -12.20 -18.15
C ARG A 36 16.51 -12.00 -16.66
N ARG A 37 15.72 -11.12 -16.06
CA ARG A 37 15.72 -10.88 -14.62
C ARG A 37 14.29 -10.83 -14.09
N THR A 38 14.10 -11.33 -12.88
CA THR A 38 12.83 -11.21 -12.17
C THR A 38 12.85 -9.95 -11.32
N ILE A 39 11.82 -9.11 -11.50
CA ILE A 39 11.58 -7.92 -10.68
C ILE A 39 10.52 -8.28 -9.64
N HIS A 40 10.83 -8.02 -8.38
CA HIS A 40 9.89 -8.18 -7.27
C HIS A 40 9.48 -6.80 -6.77
N LEU A 41 8.17 -6.54 -6.68
CA LEU A 41 7.63 -5.29 -6.19
C LEU A 41 6.59 -5.59 -5.11
N ARG A 42 6.63 -4.89 -3.98
CA ARG A 42 5.50 -4.90 -3.04
C ARG A 42 4.58 -3.71 -3.33
N CYS A 43 3.38 -3.99 -3.81
CA CYS A 43 2.40 -2.99 -4.18
C CYS A 43 1.29 -2.91 -3.12
N VAL A 44 0.75 -1.70 -2.92
CA VAL A 44 -0.44 -1.48 -2.09
C VAL A 44 -1.66 -1.36 -3.00
N THR A 45 -2.77 -1.99 -2.64
CA THR A 45 -4.02 -1.90 -3.41
C THR A 45 -4.53 -0.47 -3.44
N THR A 46 -5.01 -0.01 -4.60
CA THR A 46 -5.64 1.30 -4.72
C THR A 46 -6.88 1.37 -3.82
N PRO A 47 -6.96 2.33 -2.88
CA PRO A 47 -8.13 2.47 -2.03
C PRO A 47 -9.37 2.85 -2.84
N ASP A 48 -10.54 2.40 -2.41
CA ASP A 48 -11.81 2.84 -2.96
C ASP A 48 -12.14 4.30 -2.56
N GLU A 49 -13.20 4.88 -3.14
CA GLU A 49 -13.56 6.28 -2.91
C GLU A 49 -13.85 6.58 -1.42
N ALA A 50 -14.50 5.65 -0.71
CA ALA A 50 -14.78 5.85 0.71
C ALA A 50 -13.48 5.85 1.52
N GLN A 51 -12.59 4.91 1.26
CA GLN A 51 -11.27 4.83 1.88
C GLN A 51 -10.41 6.05 1.59
N LYS A 52 -10.44 6.60 0.35
CA LYS A 52 -9.75 7.84 0.00
C LYS A 52 -10.21 9.01 0.87
N VAL A 53 -11.52 9.14 1.09
CA VAL A 53 -12.07 10.18 1.97
C VAL A 53 -11.58 10.00 3.41
N LEU A 54 -11.55 8.76 3.92
CA LEU A 54 -11.04 8.47 5.26
C LEU A 54 -9.55 8.83 5.39
N LEU A 55 -8.73 8.42 4.44
CA LEU A 55 -7.29 8.73 4.39
C LEU A 55 -7.05 10.25 4.34
N ASN A 56 -7.79 10.97 3.49
CA ASN A 56 -7.68 12.42 3.35
C ASN A 56 -8.03 13.13 4.67
N ARG A 57 -9.15 12.74 5.31
CA ARG A 57 -9.57 13.29 6.61
C ARG A 57 -8.61 13.01 7.74
N LEU A 58 -7.84 11.93 7.65
CA LEU A 58 -6.78 11.59 8.60
C LEU A 58 -5.42 12.18 8.23
N GLY A 59 -5.29 12.84 7.07
CA GLY A 59 -4.01 13.37 6.58
C GLY A 59 -3.00 12.28 6.22
N LEU A 60 -3.47 11.08 5.86
CA LEU A 60 -2.63 9.93 5.54
C LEU A 60 -2.49 9.78 4.03
N THR A 61 -1.26 9.57 3.56
CA THR A 61 -0.95 9.21 2.18
C THR A 61 -0.45 7.78 2.12
N LEU A 62 -1.05 6.97 1.24
CA LEU A 62 -0.60 5.60 1.04
C LEU A 62 0.53 5.55 0.01
N PRO A 63 1.62 4.82 0.29
CA PRO A 63 2.64 4.54 -0.70
C PRO A 63 2.08 3.58 -1.75
N GLN A 64 2.46 3.77 -3.01
CA GLN A 64 2.12 2.81 -4.07
C GLN A 64 3.05 1.59 -4.07
N ARG A 65 4.31 1.80 -3.67
CA ARG A 65 5.35 0.78 -3.61
C ARG A 65 6.00 0.78 -2.23
N LEU A 66 6.05 -0.39 -1.62
CA LEU A 66 6.76 -0.63 -0.37
C LEU A 66 8.10 -1.30 -0.67
N ARG A 67 9.11 -1.03 0.16
CA ARG A 67 10.35 -1.82 0.14
C ARG A 67 10.03 -3.22 0.67
N ARG A 68 10.72 -4.22 0.11
CA ARG A 68 10.54 -5.59 0.56
C ARG A 68 11.34 -5.81 1.84
N ILE A 69 10.77 -6.53 2.82
CA ILE A 69 11.44 -6.78 4.11
C ILE A 69 12.72 -7.61 3.90
N ASP A 70 12.72 -8.53 2.93
CA ASP A 70 13.91 -9.30 2.56
C ASP A 70 15.10 -8.43 2.13
N GLU A 71 14.84 -7.25 1.56
CA GLU A 71 15.89 -6.28 1.18
C GLU A 71 16.45 -5.53 2.39
N VAL A 72 15.65 -5.35 3.45
CA VAL A 72 16.07 -4.64 4.67
C VAL A 72 17.03 -5.48 5.51
N THR A 73 16.91 -6.81 5.48
CA THR A 73 17.81 -7.74 6.18
C THR A 73 19.22 -7.81 5.55
N GLN A 74 19.39 -7.30 4.33
CA GLN A 74 20.69 -7.30 3.61
C GLN A 74 21.54 -6.03 3.82
N MET A 75 21.10 -5.10 4.69
CA MET A 75 21.88 -3.92 5.12
C MET A 75 22.41 -4.10 6.53
#